data_AF-A0A3D1KUV1-F1
#
_entry.id   AF-A0A3D1KUV1-F1
#
_cell.length_a   1.000
_cell.length_b   1.000
_cell.length_c   1.000
_cell.angle_alpha   90.00
_cell.angle_beta   90.00
_cell.angle_gamma   90.00
#
_symmetry.space_group_name_H-M   'P 1'
#
loop_
_entity.id
_entity.type
_entity.pdbx_description
1 polymer ?
#
loop_
_entity_poly.entity_id
_entity_poly.type
_entity_poly.pdbx_seq_one_letter_code
_entity_poly.pdbx_strand_id
1 'polypeptide(L)'
;MKKIILLLAVIAIVSCKSEPKDYVTLSGKLKTPGVEKLTVQGRDFTKEIFVNADGTFSDTLKVTNGVHAISNGDDRITLFLKNGYDLNLEFKGERLDAGVSYKGEGAETNNFMENKRGFYMSDNANPKSYFTLDKAAFDAKLAAAKLELQGYKDKAKNLDSLIVAMDARNDEMFFGYIESNYESMHETLTRLAKGKASPVFVNYENFKGGKTSLADLKGKYVYMDIWATWCAPCKAEIPFLKAL
;
A
#
# COMPACT_ATOMS: atom_id res chain seq x y z
N MET A 1 70.63 -0.72 -12.16
CA MET A 1 69.71 -0.24 -11.09
C MET A 1 68.70 0.78 -11.64
N LYS A 2 67.81 0.42 -12.58
CA LYS A 2 66.74 1.32 -13.08
C LYS A 2 65.45 0.62 -13.55
N LYS A 3 65.30 -0.70 -13.33
CA LYS A 3 64.12 -1.47 -13.81
C LYS A 3 63.24 -2.07 -12.69
N ILE A 4 63.53 -1.77 -11.42
CA ILE A 4 62.74 -2.31 -10.28
C ILE A 4 61.72 -1.29 -9.74
N ILE A 5 61.85 0.00 -10.09
CA ILE A 5 60.96 1.04 -9.54
C ILE A 5 59.60 1.11 -10.26
N LEU A 6 59.44 0.49 -11.43
CA LEU A 6 58.16 0.51 -12.16
C LEU A 6 57.13 -0.55 -11.72
N LEU A 7 57.52 -1.56 -10.93
CA LEU A 7 56.58 -2.61 -10.49
C LEU A 7 55.81 -2.27 -9.20
N LEU A 8 56.26 -1.27 -8.43
CA LEU A 8 55.60 -0.83 -7.20
C LEU A 8 54.49 0.20 -7.41
N ALA A 9 54.41 0.81 -8.60
CA ALA A 9 53.37 1.80 -8.94
C ALA A 9 52.07 1.16 -9.47
N VAL A 10 52.07 -0.13 -9.83
CA VAL A 10 50.90 -0.81 -10.42
C VAL A 10 50.03 -1.53 -9.36
N ILE A 11 50.52 -1.68 -8.12
CA ILE A 11 49.78 -2.38 -7.04
C ILE A 11 48.93 -1.41 -6.18
N ALA A 12 48.96 -0.10 -6.44
CA ALA A 12 48.20 0.88 -5.65
C ALA A 12 46.76 1.15 -6.13
N ILE A 13 46.26 0.46 -7.16
CA ILE A 13 44.92 0.69 -7.73
C ILE A 13 43.88 -0.33 -7.23
N VAL A 14 44.28 -1.34 -6.45
CA VAL A 14 43.38 -2.40 -5.96
C VAL A 14 43.19 -2.31 -4.44
N SER A 15 42.51 -1.26 -3.95
CA SER A 15 41.73 -1.34 -2.70
C SER A 15 40.96 -0.05 -2.38
N CYS A 16 40.15 0.47 -3.30
CA CYS A 16 39.01 1.31 -2.94
C CYS A 16 37.74 0.45 -2.94
N LYS A 17 37.72 -0.60 -2.12
CA LYS A 17 36.44 -1.14 -1.63
C LYS A 17 36.20 -0.43 -0.31
N SER A 18 35.45 0.67 -0.34
CA SER A 18 34.90 1.28 0.87
C SER A 18 34.23 0.18 1.69
N GLU A 19 34.49 0.14 2.99
CA GLU A 19 33.79 -0.79 3.89
C GLU A 19 32.27 -0.65 3.70
N PRO A 20 31.51 -1.75 3.76
CA PRO A 20 30.06 -1.69 3.67
C PRO A 20 29.52 -0.77 4.77
N LYS A 21 28.80 0.29 4.40
CA LYS A 21 28.19 1.20 5.38
C LYS A 21 27.19 0.41 6.23
N ASP A 22 27.32 0.50 7.55
CA ASP A 22 26.39 -0.12 8.52
C ASP A 22 25.19 0.78 8.86
N TYR A 23 24.96 1.80 8.03
CA TYR A 23 23.86 2.75 8.11
C TYR A 23 23.31 3.03 6.71
N VAL A 24 22.08 3.55 6.65
CA VAL A 24 21.52 4.22 5.47
C VAL A 24 21.75 5.72 5.58
N THR A 25 22.11 6.38 4.48
CA THR A 25 22.02 7.84 4.36
C THR A 25 20.67 8.19 3.74
N LEU A 26 19.92 9.08 4.37
CA LEU A 26 18.64 9.58 3.87
C LEU A 26 18.71 11.09 3.75
N SER A 27 18.42 11.61 2.56
CA SER A 27 18.44 13.05 2.29
C SER A 27 17.29 13.46 1.38
N GLY A 28 16.97 14.74 1.33
CA GLY A 28 15.96 15.26 0.43
C GLY A 28 15.63 16.72 0.70
N LYS A 29 14.62 17.23 -0.02
CA LYS A 29 14.10 18.58 0.19
C LYS A 29 12.57 18.55 0.16
N LEU A 30 11.96 18.95 1.28
CA LEU A 30 10.51 19.08 1.39
C LEU A 30 10.02 20.27 0.57
N LYS A 31 8.81 20.14 0.04
CA LYS A 31 8.06 21.24 -0.58
C LYS A 31 7.14 21.94 0.42
N THR A 32 6.70 21.24 1.47
CA THR A 32 5.93 21.85 2.57
C THR A 32 6.83 22.78 3.40
N PRO A 33 6.47 24.07 3.55
CA PRO A 33 7.21 25.00 4.38
C PRO A 33 6.98 24.75 5.88
N GLY A 34 7.93 25.17 6.73
CA GLY A 34 7.75 25.19 8.19
C GLY A 34 7.76 23.84 8.89
N VAL A 35 8.15 22.76 8.20
CA VAL A 35 8.39 21.46 8.84
C VAL A 35 9.73 21.51 9.56
N GLU A 36 9.74 21.29 10.87
CA GLU A 36 10.97 21.30 11.69
C GLU A 36 11.63 19.91 11.76
N LYS A 37 10.82 18.85 11.65
CA LYS A 37 11.28 17.47 11.75
C LYS A 37 10.37 16.50 10.99
N LEU A 38 10.98 15.41 10.54
CA LEU A 38 10.30 14.22 10.02
C LEU A 38 10.51 13.06 10.99
N THR A 39 9.53 12.16 11.08
CA THR A 39 9.66 10.93 11.87
C THR A 39 9.80 9.74 10.94
N VAL A 40 10.90 9.00 11.08
CA VAL A 40 11.11 7.70 10.42
C VAL A 40 10.78 6.60 11.42
N GLN A 41 9.86 5.71 11.05
CA GLN A 41 9.39 4.59 11.88
C GLN A 41 9.58 3.26 11.15
N GLY A 42 10.01 2.24 11.89
CA GLY A 42 10.14 0.88 11.41
C GLY A 42 9.76 -0.12 12.51
N ARG A 43 10.08 -1.40 12.30
CA ARG A 43 9.93 -2.41 13.35
C ARG A 43 10.89 -2.08 14.50
N ASP A 44 10.33 -1.80 15.67
CA ASP A 44 11.07 -1.46 16.90
C ASP A 44 12.06 -0.30 16.72
N PHE A 45 11.80 0.57 15.75
CA PHE A 45 12.67 1.68 15.36
C PHE A 45 11.86 2.96 15.22
N THR A 46 12.35 4.04 15.80
CA THR A 46 11.84 5.40 15.55
C THR A 46 13.00 6.38 15.63
N LYS A 47 13.08 7.29 14.67
CA LYS A 47 14.07 8.36 14.64
C LYS A 47 13.45 9.65 14.11
N GLU A 48 13.79 10.76 14.74
CA GLU A 48 13.49 12.10 14.23
C GLU A 48 14.66 12.57 13.35
N ILE A 49 14.32 13.15 12.19
CA ILE A 49 15.27 13.81 11.28
C ILE A 49 14.92 15.28 11.27
N PHE A 50 15.87 16.14 11.65
CA PHE A 50 15.69 17.59 11.61
C PHE A 50 15.70 18.10 10.16
N VAL A 51 14.82 19.07 9.91
CA VAL A 51 14.67 19.73 8.63
C VAL A 51 15.20 21.16 8.77
N ASN A 52 16.06 21.56 7.85
CA ASN A 52 16.60 22.92 7.80
C ASN A 52 15.51 23.92 7.41
N ALA A 53 15.73 25.20 7.70
CA ALA A 53 14.79 26.28 7.36
C ALA A 53 14.46 26.36 5.86
N ASP A 54 15.35 25.89 4.99
CA ASP A 54 15.13 25.86 3.53
C ASP A 54 14.39 24.58 3.05
N GLY A 55 13.95 23.72 3.96
CA GLY A 55 13.26 22.46 3.70
C GLY A 55 14.17 21.26 3.43
N THR A 56 15.50 21.44 3.40
CA THR A 56 16.43 20.30 3.21
C THR A 56 16.58 19.48 4.47
N PHE A 57 16.82 18.18 4.31
CA PHE A 57 17.19 17.29 5.40
C PHE A 57 18.23 16.28 4.93
N SER A 58 19.06 15.83 5.87
CA SER A 58 20.04 14.77 5.66
C SER A 58 20.40 14.14 7.00
N ASP A 59 20.34 12.81 7.09
CA ASP A 59 20.70 12.08 8.29
C ASP A 59 21.18 10.66 7.95
N THR A 60 21.85 10.02 8.91
CA THR A 60 22.24 8.61 8.83
C THR A 60 21.45 7.79 9.84
N LEU A 61 20.94 6.63 9.43
CA LEU A 61 20.11 5.77 10.27
C LEU A 61 20.68 4.34 10.27
N LYS A 62 20.83 3.75 11.45
CA LYS A 62 21.06 2.30 11.56
C LYS A 62 19.71 1.61 11.65
N VAL A 63 19.38 0.81 10.65
CA VAL A 63 18.06 0.18 10.54
C VAL A 63 18.15 -1.33 10.49
N THR A 64 17.08 -2.00 10.91
CA THR A 64 16.82 -3.38 10.48
C THR A 64 16.27 -3.32 9.07
N ASN A 65 16.86 -4.06 8.13
CA ASN A 65 16.43 -4.05 6.72
C ASN A 65 14.92 -4.31 6.62
N GLY A 66 14.19 -3.44 5.94
CA GLY A 66 12.74 -3.56 5.87
C GLY A 66 12.03 -2.30 5.38
N VAL A 67 10.70 -2.42 5.29
CA VAL A 67 9.82 -1.29 4.99
C VAL A 67 9.66 -0.43 6.24
N HIS A 68 9.89 0.86 6.06
CA HIS A 68 9.73 1.91 7.05
C HIS A 68 8.70 2.92 6.55
N ALA A 69 8.22 3.78 7.45
CA ALA A 69 7.45 4.96 7.10
C ALA A 69 8.28 6.21 7.41
N ILE A 70 8.24 7.21 6.53
CA ILE A 70 8.64 8.58 6.86
C ILE A 70 7.40 9.45 6.87
N SER A 71 7.26 10.27 7.91
CA SER A 71 6.02 10.98 8.22
C SER A 71 6.25 12.41 8.71
N ASN A 72 5.26 13.24 8.41
CA ASN A 72 5.03 14.56 8.98
C ASN A 72 3.60 14.58 9.54
N GLY A 73 3.42 14.17 10.79
CA GLY A 73 2.10 14.01 11.39
C GLY A 73 1.32 12.84 10.75
N ASP A 74 0.15 13.16 10.16
CA ASP A 74 -0.72 12.19 9.47
C ASP A 74 -0.32 11.94 8.00
N ASP A 75 0.49 12.83 7.42
CA ASP A 75 1.04 12.71 6.07
C ASP A 75 2.28 11.82 6.08
N ARG A 76 2.29 10.76 5.27
CA ARG A 76 3.34 9.74 5.28
C ARG A 76 3.48 9.01 3.96
N ILE A 77 4.68 8.51 3.73
CA ILE A 77 4.99 7.54 2.68
C ILE A 77 5.77 6.37 3.26
N THR A 78 5.75 5.24 2.55
CA THR A 78 6.57 4.06 2.88
C THR A 78 7.78 3.97 1.97
N LEU A 79 8.89 3.51 2.53
CA LEU A 79 10.15 3.29 1.82
C LEU A 79 10.89 2.07 2.38
N PHE A 80 11.64 1.37 1.55
CA PHE A 80 12.51 0.29 1.95
C PHE A 80 13.90 0.81 2.30
N LEU A 81 14.32 0.59 3.54
CA LEU A 81 15.63 0.99 4.06
C LEU A 81 16.47 -0.25 4.35
N LYS A 82 17.75 -0.17 3.97
CA LYS A 82 18.76 -1.19 4.19
C LYS A 82 20.09 -0.51 4.46
N ASN A 83 20.84 -0.98 5.44
CA ASN A 83 22.18 -0.45 5.70
C ASN A 83 23.06 -0.63 4.44
N GLY A 84 23.77 0.42 4.05
CA GLY A 84 24.46 0.51 2.76
C GLY A 84 23.77 1.41 1.75
N TYR A 85 22.47 1.70 1.92
CA TYR A 85 21.73 2.58 1.01
C TYR A 85 22.12 4.05 1.18
N ASP A 86 21.95 4.80 0.09
CA ASP A 86 22.17 6.23 0.01
C ASP A 86 21.03 6.81 -0.83
N LEU A 87 19.99 7.27 -0.14
CA LEU A 87 18.72 7.65 -0.73
C LEU A 87 18.55 9.16 -0.70
N ASN A 88 18.35 9.75 -1.88
CA ASN A 88 17.90 11.12 -2.03
C ASN A 88 16.44 11.15 -2.50
N LEU A 89 15.57 11.83 -1.74
CA LEU A 89 14.13 11.89 -1.93
C LEU A 89 13.72 13.20 -2.59
N GLU A 90 13.02 13.08 -3.71
CA GLU A 90 12.46 14.19 -4.47
C GLU A 90 10.93 14.14 -4.44
N PHE A 91 10.31 14.99 -3.62
CA PHE A 91 8.86 15.00 -3.43
C PHE A 91 8.14 15.66 -4.62
N LYS A 92 7.04 15.04 -5.06
CA LYS A 92 6.24 15.48 -6.22
C LYS A 92 5.32 16.65 -5.85
N GLY A 93 4.77 16.67 -4.64
CA GLY A 93 3.90 17.74 -4.12
C GLY A 93 4.35 18.24 -2.75
N GLU A 94 3.56 19.15 -2.17
CA GLU A 94 3.77 19.63 -0.80
C GLU A 94 3.63 18.50 0.20
N ARG A 95 2.51 17.77 0.13
CA ARG A 95 2.29 16.55 0.91
C ARG A 95 3.21 15.42 0.44
N LEU A 96 3.69 14.62 1.39
CA LEU A 96 4.49 13.43 1.12
C LEU A 96 3.69 12.43 0.29
N ASP A 97 2.41 12.22 0.62
CA ASP A 97 1.52 11.28 -0.05
C ASP A 97 1.18 11.65 -1.52
N ALA A 98 1.48 12.87 -1.96
CA ALA A 98 1.43 13.26 -3.37
C ALA A 98 2.46 12.48 -4.21
N GLY A 99 3.50 11.96 -3.56
CA GLY A 99 4.47 11.04 -4.11
C GLY A 99 5.89 11.54 -4.11
N VAL A 100 6.78 10.65 -4.47
CA VAL A 100 8.23 10.84 -4.35
C VAL A 100 8.94 10.15 -5.51
N SER A 101 10.16 10.57 -5.82
CA SER A 101 11.11 9.78 -6.58
C SER A 101 12.43 9.68 -5.82
N TYR A 102 13.10 8.56 -5.99
CA TYR A 102 14.33 8.25 -5.26
C TYR A 102 15.52 8.26 -6.21
N LYS A 103 16.66 8.75 -5.72
CA LYS A 103 17.97 8.69 -6.38
C LYS A 103 19.01 8.07 -5.43
N GLY A 104 20.09 7.53 -6.01
CA GLY A 104 21.19 6.91 -5.28
C GLY A 104 21.03 5.39 -5.04
N GLU A 105 21.81 4.86 -4.11
CA GLU A 105 21.84 3.43 -3.79
C GLU A 105 20.54 3.00 -3.10
N GLY A 106 19.86 2.01 -3.68
CA GLY A 106 18.53 1.57 -3.23
C GLY A 106 17.35 2.30 -3.88
N ALA A 107 17.63 3.27 -4.76
CA ALA A 107 16.59 4.04 -5.45
C ALA A 107 15.67 3.17 -6.32
N GLU A 108 16.22 2.20 -7.05
CA GLU A 108 15.44 1.33 -7.95
C GLU A 108 14.35 0.56 -7.19
N THR A 109 14.70 0.00 -6.03
CA THR A 109 13.75 -0.71 -5.16
C THR A 109 12.64 0.21 -4.65
N ASN A 110 12.99 1.42 -4.21
CA ASN A 110 12.01 2.37 -3.69
C ASN A 110 11.12 2.97 -4.78
N ASN A 111 11.70 3.28 -5.95
CA ASN A 111 10.95 3.71 -7.13
C ASN A 111 10.00 2.62 -7.62
N PHE A 112 10.40 1.35 -7.60
CA PHE A 112 9.51 0.23 -7.92
C PHE A 112 8.26 0.20 -7.01
N MET A 113 8.45 0.33 -5.69
CA MET A 113 7.34 0.37 -4.73
C MET A 113 6.42 1.57 -4.96
N GLU A 114 6.99 2.76 -5.18
CA GLU A 114 6.24 3.99 -5.44
C GLU A 114 5.50 3.95 -6.78
N ASN A 115 6.09 3.36 -7.82
CA ASN A 115 5.46 3.25 -9.14
C ASN A 115 4.21 2.36 -9.09
N LYS A 116 4.17 1.35 -8.21
CA LYS A 116 2.98 0.52 -7.97
C LYS A 116 1.85 1.26 -7.25
N ARG A 117 2.07 2.47 -6.71
CA ARG A 117 1.03 3.23 -6.01
C ARG A 117 -0.19 3.49 -6.89
N GLY A 118 0.02 3.76 -8.18
CA GLY A 118 -1.07 3.96 -9.14
C GLY A 118 -2.02 2.76 -9.21
N PHE A 119 -1.47 1.54 -9.27
CA PHE A 119 -2.25 0.31 -9.21
C PHE A 119 -3.08 0.25 -7.92
N TYR A 120 -2.44 0.45 -6.76
CA TYR A 120 -3.09 0.35 -5.45
C TYR A 120 -4.14 1.44 -5.18
N MET A 121 -4.03 2.59 -5.85
CA MET A 121 -5.03 3.66 -5.81
C MET A 121 -6.13 3.51 -6.86
N SER A 122 -5.98 2.56 -7.79
CA SER A 122 -6.95 2.31 -8.85
C SER A 122 -8.00 1.27 -8.44
N ASP A 123 -9.04 1.15 -9.26
CA ASP A 123 -10.06 0.11 -9.10
C ASP A 123 -9.54 -1.32 -9.37
N ASN A 124 -8.32 -1.48 -9.90
CA ASN A 124 -7.65 -2.79 -10.04
C ASN A 124 -7.20 -3.35 -8.68
N ALA A 125 -7.06 -2.51 -7.65
CA ALA A 125 -6.74 -2.97 -6.30
C ALA A 125 -7.98 -3.24 -5.45
N ASN A 126 -9.18 -3.14 -6.02
CA ASN A 126 -10.45 -3.32 -5.33
C ASN A 126 -11.09 -4.68 -5.70
N PRO A 127 -11.02 -5.72 -4.86
CA PRO A 127 -11.59 -7.04 -5.18
C PRO A 127 -13.07 -7.01 -5.57
N LYS A 128 -13.86 -6.10 -4.98
CA LYS A 128 -15.30 -6.00 -5.27
C LYS A 128 -15.57 -5.64 -6.74
N SER A 129 -14.69 -4.88 -7.38
CA SER A 129 -14.86 -4.47 -8.77
C SER A 129 -14.75 -5.64 -9.75
N TYR A 130 -14.04 -6.71 -9.37
CA TYR A 130 -13.94 -7.95 -10.14
C TYR A 130 -15.21 -8.78 -10.04
N PHE A 131 -15.78 -8.89 -8.84
CA PHE A 131 -16.92 -9.76 -8.57
C PHE A 131 -18.23 -9.26 -9.19
N THR A 132 -18.34 -7.99 -9.55
CA THR A 132 -19.52 -7.45 -10.24
C THR A 132 -19.52 -7.67 -11.75
N LEU A 133 -18.44 -8.19 -12.32
CA LEU A 133 -18.29 -8.43 -13.75
C LEU A 133 -18.81 -9.83 -14.10
N ASP A 134 -19.31 -9.99 -15.32
CA ASP A 134 -19.47 -11.33 -15.90
C ASP A 134 -18.11 -12.01 -16.10
N LYS A 135 -18.13 -13.32 -16.38
CA LYS A 135 -16.89 -14.12 -16.42
C LYS A 135 -15.88 -13.61 -17.43
N ALA A 136 -16.32 -13.22 -18.62
CA ALA A 136 -15.43 -12.76 -19.67
C ALA A 136 -14.75 -11.43 -19.30
N ALA A 137 -15.53 -10.49 -18.76
CA ALA A 137 -15.00 -9.21 -18.29
C ALA A 137 -14.12 -9.38 -17.04
N PHE A 138 -14.45 -10.30 -16.14
CA PHE A 138 -13.62 -10.68 -14.99
C PHE A 138 -12.25 -11.19 -15.44
N ASP A 139 -12.21 -12.18 -16.33
CA ASP A 139 -10.96 -12.79 -16.81
C ASP A 139 -10.09 -11.73 -17.52
N ALA A 140 -10.70 -10.86 -18.32
CA ALA A 140 -10.01 -9.77 -19.00
C ALA A 140 -9.41 -8.74 -18.02
N LYS A 141 -10.19 -8.30 -17.02
CA LYS A 141 -9.71 -7.35 -16.00
C LYS A 141 -8.60 -7.97 -15.15
N LEU A 142 -8.74 -9.24 -14.77
CA LEU A 142 -7.74 -9.97 -14.00
C LEU A 142 -6.42 -10.09 -14.77
N ALA A 143 -6.47 -10.46 -16.05
CA ALA A 143 -5.30 -10.54 -16.90
C ALA A 143 -4.63 -9.17 -17.08
N ALA A 144 -5.40 -8.11 -17.32
CA ALA A 144 -4.89 -6.75 -17.45
C ALA A 144 -4.20 -6.26 -16.16
N ALA A 145 -4.79 -6.52 -15.00
CA ALA A 145 -4.22 -6.17 -13.70
C ALA A 145 -2.91 -6.93 -13.41
N LYS A 146 -2.87 -8.24 -13.68
CA LYS A 146 -1.65 -9.06 -13.58
C LYS A 146 -0.55 -8.54 -14.52
N LEU A 147 -0.90 -8.18 -15.75
CA LEU A 147 0.03 -7.64 -16.74
C LEU A 147 0.57 -6.26 -16.33
N GLU A 148 -0.28 -5.39 -15.77
CA GLU A 148 0.14 -4.08 -15.25
C GLU A 148 1.20 -4.26 -14.15
N LEU A 149 0.93 -5.15 -13.18
CA LEU A 149 1.87 -5.45 -12.10
C LEU A 149 3.18 -6.05 -12.59
N GLN A 150 3.11 -6.96 -13.57
CA GLN A 150 4.29 -7.52 -14.22
C GLN A 150 5.08 -6.42 -14.95
N GLY A 151 4.41 -5.47 -15.60
CA GLY A 151 5.06 -4.36 -16.29
C GLY A 151 5.88 -3.45 -15.36
N TYR A 152 5.54 -3.34 -14.07
CA TYR A 152 6.40 -2.66 -13.09
C TYR A 152 7.66 -3.49 -12.77
N LYS A 153 7.53 -4.83 -12.68
CA LYS A 153 8.65 -5.75 -12.42
C LYS A 153 9.62 -5.79 -13.58
N ASP A 154 9.13 -5.85 -14.82
CA ASP A 154 9.97 -5.92 -16.03
C ASP A 154 10.87 -4.69 -16.20
N LYS A 155 10.44 -3.55 -15.64
CA LYS A 155 11.21 -2.29 -15.64
C LYS A 155 12.28 -2.23 -14.55
N ALA A 156 12.22 -3.11 -13.55
CA ALA A 156 13.12 -3.10 -12.41
C ALA A 156 14.05 -4.34 -12.43
N LYS A 157 15.36 -4.10 -12.46
CA LYS A 157 16.39 -5.13 -12.62
C LYS A 157 17.10 -5.45 -11.31
N ASN A 158 17.37 -4.44 -10.48
CA ASN A 158 18.13 -4.62 -9.23
C ASN A 158 17.26 -4.31 -8.02
N LEU A 159 16.24 -5.15 -7.82
CA LEU A 159 15.40 -5.10 -6.63
C LEU A 159 16.04 -5.83 -5.45
N ASP A 160 15.84 -5.32 -4.24
CA ASP A 160 16.19 -6.06 -3.03
C ASP A 160 15.36 -7.34 -2.91
N SER A 161 15.99 -8.45 -2.52
CA SER A 161 15.35 -9.76 -2.47
C SER A 161 14.18 -9.83 -1.48
N LEU A 162 14.21 -9.04 -0.39
CA LEU A 162 13.09 -8.95 0.53
C LEU A 162 11.87 -8.32 -0.13
N ILE A 163 12.07 -7.31 -0.97
CA ILE A 163 10.98 -6.68 -1.73
C ILE A 163 10.48 -7.63 -2.81
N VAL A 164 11.35 -8.33 -3.54
CA VAL A 164 10.93 -9.34 -4.54
C VAL A 164 10.05 -10.41 -3.90
N ALA A 165 10.47 -10.99 -2.77
CA ALA A 165 9.72 -12.04 -2.09
C ALA A 165 8.40 -11.53 -1.50
N MET A 166 8.41 -10.35 -0.86
CA MET A 166 7.21 -9.73 -0.32
C MET A 166 6.20 -9.41 -1.42
N ASP A 167 6.68 -8.86 -2.54
CA ASP A 167 5.85 -8.46 -3.67
C ASP A 167 5.19 -9.67 -4.35
N ALA A 168 5.95 -10.73 -4.61
CA ALA A 168 5.43 -11.98 -5.16
C ALA A 168 4.34 -12.57 -4.26
N ARG A 169 4.57 -12.64 -2.95
CA ARG A 169 3.60 -13.13 -1.98
C ARG A 169 2.34 -12.26 -1.93
N ASN A 170 2.49 -10.93 -1.97
CA ASN A 170 1.36 -10.01 -1.92
C ASN A 170 0.49 -10.14 -3.18
N ASP A 171 1.10 -10.23 -4.36
CA ASP A 171 0.39 -10.45 -5.62
C ASP A 171 -0.34 -11.82 -5.61
N GLU A 172 0.32 -12.88 -5.15
CA GLU A 172 -0.27 -14.23 -5.00
C GLU A 172 -1.48 -14.21 -4.06
N MET A 173 -1.35 -13.62 -2.88
CA MET A 173 -2.47 -13.52 -1.93
C MET A 173 -3.63 -12.70 -2.50
N PHE A 174 -3.33 -11.58 -3.15
CA PHE A 174 -4.33 -10.68 -3.70
C PHE A 174 -5.13 -11.34 -4.83
N PHE A 175 -4.44 -11.88 -5.84
CA PHE A 175 -5.11 -12.53 -6.97
C PHE A 175 -5.70 -13.89 -6.58
N GLY A 176 -5.03 -14.64 -5.71
CA GLY A 176 -5.56 -15.90 -5.17
C GLY A 176 -6.89 -15.68 -4.43
N TYR A 177 -7.02 -14.59 -3.66
CA TYR A 177 -8.28 -14.22 -3.05
C TYR A 177 -9.36 -13.93 -4.11
N ILE A 178 -9.05 -13.11 -5.12
CA ILE A 178 -10.00 -12.75 -6.18
C ILE A 178 -10.45 -14.00 -6.95
N GLU A 179 -9.52 -14.83 -7.41
CA GLU A 179 -9.79 -16.04 -8.19
C GLU A 179 -10.61 -17.06 -7.38
N SER A 180 -10.23 -17.30 -6.11
CA SER A 180 -10.92 -18.29 -5.27
C SER A 180 -12.33 -17.87 -4.84
N ASN A 181 -12.61 -16.56 -4.80
CA ASN A 181 -13.90 -16.05 -4.31
C ASN A 181 -14.83 -15.58 -5.43
N TYR A 182 -14.38 -15.56 -6.69
CA TYR A 182 -15.15 -15.00 -7.79
C TYR A 182 -16.57 -15.56 -7.89
N GLU A 183 -16.75 -16.88 -7.99
CA GLU A 183 -18.08 -17.47 -8.23
C GLU A 183 -19.07 -17.14 -7.11
N SER A 184 -18.66 -17.35 -5.86
CA SER A 184 -19.50 -17.09 -4.67
C SER A 184 -19.86 -15.60 -4.51
N MET A 185 -18.87 -14.72 -4.70
CA MET A 185 -19.09 -13.28 -4.58
C MET A 185 -19.89 -12.73 -5.76
N HIS A 186 -19.65 -13.21 -6.97
CA HIS A 186 -20.40 -12.83 -8.16
C HIS A 186 -21.86 -13.23 -8.05
N GLU A 187 -22.16 -14.46 -7.64
CA GLU A 187 -23.53 -14.91 -7.39
C GLU A 187 -24.22 -14.03 -6.36
N THR A 188 -23.55 -13.78 -5.22
CA THR A 188 -24.12 -12.99 -4.12
C THR A 188 -24.39 -11.55 -4.55
N LEU A 189 -23.41 -10.88 -5.18
CA LEU A 189 -23.55 -9.50 -5.61
C LEU A 189 -24.57 -9.34 -6.74
N THR A 190 -24.64 -10.32 -7.66
CA THR A 190 -25.64 -10.33 -8.73
C THR A 190 -27.05 -10.56 -8.20
N ARG A 191 -27.20 -11.45 -7.22
CA ARG A 191 -28.50 -11.73 -6.56
C ARG A 191 -29.00 -10.54 -5.74
N LEU A 192 -28.08 -9.80 -5.10
CA LEU A 192 -28.40 -8.65 -4.25
C LEU A 192 -28.32 -7.30 -4.98
N ALA A 193 -28.14 -7.31 -6.30
CA ALA A 193 -28.03 -6.10 -7.09
C ALA A 193 -29.32 -5.27 -7.06
N LYS A 194 -29.18 -3.94 -7.21
CA LYS A 194 -30.32 -3.01 -7.29
C LYS A 194 -31.30 -3.46 -8.38
N GLY A 195 -32.58 -3.50 -8.04
CA GLY A 195 -33.65 -3.93 -8.95
C GLY A 195 -33.89 -5.45 -8.98
N LYS A 196 -33.05 -6.25 -8.32
CA LYS A 196 -33.35 -7.66 -8.05
C LYS A 196 -34.30 -7.79 -6.87
N ALA A 197 -35.01 -8.92 -6.80
CA ALA A 197 -35.86 -9.23 -5.67
C ALA A 197 -35.02 -9.34 -4.39
N SER A 198 -35.46 -8.70 -3.32
CA SER A 198 -34.84 -8.85 -2.00
C SER A 198 -34.90 -10.32 -1.55
N PRO A 199 -33.87 -10.82 -0.83
CA PRO A 199 -34.00 -12.07 -0.09
C PRO A 199 -35.23 -12.04 0.81
N VAL A 200 -35.94 -13.16 0.86
CA VAL A 200 -37.15 -13.31 1.69
C VAL A 200 -36.74 -13.76 3.09
N PHE A 201 -37.27 -13.08 4.09
CA PHE A 201 -37.31 -13.59 5.46
C PHE A 201 -38.73 -14.02 5.81
N VAL A 202 -38.84 -15.12 6.54
CA VAL A 202 -40.12 -15.74 6.91
C VAL A 202 -40.13 -15.97 8.41
N ASN A 203 -41.22 -15.59 9.08
CA ASN A 203 -41.47 -15.95 10.47
C ASN A 203 -40.41 -15.47 11.48
N TYR A 204 -39.79 -14.31 11.22
CA TYR A 204 -38.81 -13.71 12.12
C TYR A 204 -39.51 -13.20 13.39
N GLU A 205 -38.86 -13.39 14.54
CA GLU A 205 -39.38 -12.93 15.82
C GLU A 205 -39.46 -11.40 15.85
N ASN A 206 -40.59 -10.90 16.36
CA ASN A 206 -40.84 -9.47 16.46
C ASN A 206 -40.65 -8.99 17.89
N PHE A 207 -40.09 -7.78 18.07
CA PHE A 207 -39.91 -7.17 19.40
C PHE A 207 -41.22 -6.95 20.16
N LYS A 208 -42.36 -6.86 19.46
CA LYS A 208 -43.70 -6.76 20.07
C LYS A 208 -44.31 -8.12 20.44
N GLY A 209 -43.56 -9.21 20.27
CA GLY A 209 -44.07 -10.58 20.30
C GLY A 209 -44.68 -10.99 18.96
N GLY A 210 -44.80 -12.31 18.75
CA GLY A 210 -45.26 -12.88 17.48
C GLY A 210 -44.16 -12.95 16.42
N LYS A 211 -44.58 -13.16 15.16
CA LYS A 211 -43.68 -13.37 14.02
C LYS A 211 -44.03 -12.43 12.86
N THR A 212 -43.04 -12.06 12.06
CA THR A 212 -43.21 -11.21 10.87
C THR A 212 -42.40 -11.77 9.71
N SER A 213 -43.00 -11.78 8.53
CA SER A 213 -42.40 -12.17 7.26
C SER A 213 -42.33 -10.97 6.30
N LEU A 214 -41.45 -11.01 5.31
CA LEU A 214 -41.35 -9.92 4.32
C LEU A 214 -42.67 -9.70 3.57
N ALA A 215 -43.41 -10.78 3.30
CA ALA A 215 -44.70 -10.73 2.61
C ALA A 215 -45.77 -9.91 3.39
N ASP A 216 -45.68 -9.88 4.73
CA ASP A 216 -46.61 -9.14 5.60
C ASP A 216 -46.44 -7.61 5.44
N LEU A 217 -45.31 -7.17 4.89
CA LEU A 217 -44.97 -5.77 4.66
C LEU A 217 -45.27 -5.30 3.22
N LYS A 218 -45.89 -6.15 2.38
CA LYS A 218 -46.17 -5.85 0.98
C LYS A 218 -47.01 -4.58 0.83
N GLY A 219 -46.62 -3.74 -0.13
CA GLY A 219 -47.27 -2.45 -0.41
C GLY A 219 -46.70 -1.27 0.38
N LYS A 220 -45.68 -1.48 1.22
CA LYS A 220 -44.96 -0.44 1.94
C LYS A 220 -43.51 -0.35 1.45
N TYR A 221 -42.90 0.82 1.63
CA TYR A 221 -41.45 0.93 1.60
C TYR A 221 -40.89 0.25 2.86
N VAL A 222 -39.94 -0.67 2.65
CA VAL A 222 -39.29 -1.41 3.73
C VAL A 222 -37.83 -0.99 3.76
N TYR A 223 -37.44 -0.35 4.87
CA TYR A 223 -36.05 -0.10 5.20
C TYR A 223 -35.55 -1.23 6.11
N MET A 224 -34.40 -1.81 5.79
CA MET A 224 -33.82 -2.94 6.52
C MET A 224 -32.44 -2.57 7.02
N ASP A 225 -32.30 -2.49 8.34
CA ASP A 225 -31.03 -2.26 9.05
C ASP A 225 -30.59 -3.58 9.71
N ILE A 226 -29.48 -4.14 9.21
CA ILE A 226 -28.90 -5.40 9.70
C ILE A 226 -27.72 -5.04 10.60
N TRP A 227 -27.90 -5.19 11.90
CA TRP A 227 -26.90 -4.81 12.91
C TRP A 227 -26.79 -5.83 14.04
N ALA A 228 -25.82 -5.62 14.93
CA ALA A 228 -25.65 -6.42 16.15
C ALA A 228 -25.22 -5.52 17.32
N THR A 229 -25.51 -5.93 18.56
CA THR A 229 -25.21 -5.15 19.79
C THR A 229 -23.72 -4.82 19.96
N TRP A 230 -22.85 -5.66 19.38
CA TRP A 230 -21.40 -5.51 19.36
C TRP A 230 -20.88 -4.76 18.11
N CYS A 231 -21.73 -4.41 17.15
CA CYS A 231 -21.34 -3.66 15.96
C CYS A 231 -21.14 -2.17 16.32
N ALA A 232 -19.88 -1.77 16.57
CA ALA A 232 -19.53 -0.38 16.86
C ALA A 232 -20.00 0.63 15.79
N PRO A 233 -19.74 0.42 14.48
CA PRO A 233 -20.23 1.35 13.45
C PRO A 233 -21.76 1.40 13.38
N CYS A 234 -22.45 0.26 13.46
CA CYS A 234 -23.92 0.25 13.47
C CYS A 234 -24.50 1.09 14.62
N LYS A 235 -23.92 1.01 15.82
CA LYS A 235 -24.34 1.85 16.96
C LYS A 235 -24.15 3.35 16.71
N ALA A 236 -23.10 3.71 15.98
CA ALA A 236 -22.86 5.10 15.59
C ALA A 236 -23.89 5.60 14.56
N GLU A 237 -24.48 4.69 13.76
CA GLU A 237 -25.51 5.02 12.76
C GLU A 237 -26.91 5.19 13.37
N ILE A 238 -27.24 4.51 14.48
CA ILE A 238 -28.56 4.54 15.14
C ILE A 238 -29.13 5.96 15.39
N PRO A 239 -28.36 6.95 15.89
CA PRO A 239 -28.89 8.30 16.09
C PRO A 239 -29.42 8.95 14.80
N PHE A 240 -28.78 8.67 13.66
CA PHE A 240 -29.21 9.17 12.36
C PHE A 240 -30.47 8.45 11.88
N LEU A 241 -30.58 7.14 12.13
CA LEU A 241 -31.78 6.37 11.77
C LEU A 241 -33.04 6.83 12.50
N LYS A 242 -32.91 7.29 13.75
CA LYS A 242 -34.04 7.85 14.51
C LYS A 242 -34.57 9.17 13.96
N ALA A 243 -33.82 9.83 13.09
CA ALA A 243 -34.19 11.12 12.50
C ALA A 243 -34.83 10.99 11.10
N LEU A 244 -34.88 9.77 10.53
CA LEU A 244 -35.59 9.44 9.28
C LEU A 244 -37.09 9.29 9.51
#